data_AF-A0A7K2AUK6-F1
#
_entry.id   AF-A0A7K2AUK6-F1
#
_cell.length_a   1.000
_cell.length_b   1.000
_cell.length_c   1.000
_cell.angle_alpha   90.00
_cell.angle_beta   90.00
_cell.angle_gamma   90.00
#
_symmetry.space_group_name_H-M   'P 1'
#
loop_
_entity.id
_entity.type
_entity.pdbx_description
1 polymer ?
#
loop_
_entity_poly.entity_id
_entity_poly.type
_entity_poly.pdbx_seq_one_letter_code
_entity_poly.pdbx_strand_id
1 'polypeptide(L)'
;TREWRAAEIPAAGGFGNARSVARIHAALACSGTLDGVRLMSEAGVRRALEEQTDGIDQVLMVRLRHGLGFGFQLGETFTTEPGQMFWGGWGGSLAAIDLDARLSIAYVMNRMDVDLMGDMRGRRIADAVRTCL
;
A
#
# COMPACT_ATOMS: atom_id res chain seq x y z
N THR A 1 -19.49 4.49 -14.58
CA THR A 1 -20.40 3.78 -15.51
C THR A 1 -19.74 2.47 -15.97
N ARG A 2 -20.28 1.74 -16.94
CA ARG A 2 -19.61 0.53 -17.48
C ARG A 2 -18.30 0.92 -18.18
N GLU A 3 -18.33 2.02 -18.92
CA GLU A 3 -17.21 2.59 -19.67
C GLU A 3 -16.04 2.91 -18.74
N TRP A 4 -16.30 3.57 -17.61
CA TRP A 4 -15.26 3.83 -16.59
C TRP A 4 -14.60 2.55 -16.06
N ARG A 5 -15.40 1.53 -15.75
CA ARG A 5 -14.88 0.26 -15.19
C ARG A 5 -14.11 -0.57 -16.21
N ALA A 6 -14.43 -0.41 -17.49
CA ALA A 6 -13.77 -1.11 -18.57
C ALA A 6 -12.53 -0.36 -19.09
N ALA A 7 -12.42 0.94 -18.80
CA ALA A 7 -11.24 1.73 -19.15
C ALA A 7 -10.03 1.35 -18.29
N GLU A 8 -8.86 1.31 -18.91
CA GLU A 8 -7.60 1.08 -18.22
C GLU A 8 -7.06 2.40 -17.66
N ILE A 9 -7.37 2.66 -16.40
CA ILE A 9 -6.89 3.84 -15.67
C ILE A 9 -6.09 3.36 -14.45
N PRO A 10 -4.81 2.99 -14.60
CA PRO A 10 -4.06 2.31 -13.54
C PRO A 10 -3.99 3.07 -12.20
N ALA A 11 -4.06 4.41 -12.25
CA ALA A 11 -4.00 5.26 -11.06
C ALA A 11 -5.30 5.31 -10.23
N ALA A 12 -6.47 4.97 -10.79
CA ALA A 12 -7.77 5.19 -10.13
C ALA A 12 -8.89 4.20 -10.51
N GLY A 13 -8.71 3.41 -11.56
CA GLY A 13 -9.72 2.52 -12.15
C GLY A 13 -9.68 1.09 -11.63
N GLY A 14 -8.91 0.80 -10.57
CA GLY A 14 -8.80 -0.55 -10.01
C GLY A 14 -10.09 -1.00 -9.31
N PHE A 15 -10.59 -2.20 -9.63
CA PHE A 15 -11.71 -2.84 -8.94
C PHE A 15 -11.23 -4.11 -8.24
N GLY A 16 -11.39 -4.16 -6.92
CA GLY A 16 -10.96 -5.29 -6.10
C GLY A 16 -11.57 -5.25 -4.70
N ASN A 17 -11.13 -6.18 -3.85
CA ASN A 17 -11.52 -6.24 -2.45
C ASN A 17 -10.27 -6.43 -1.56
N ALA A 18 -10.44 -6.35 -0.24
CA ALA A 18 -9.33 -6.47 0.70
C ALA A 18 -8.51 -7.76 0.50
N ARG A 19 -9.18 -8.89 0.20
CA ARG A 19 -8.50 -10.17 -0.05
C ARG A 19 -7.61 -10.11 -1.28
N SER A 20 -8.10 -9.58 -2.41
CA SER A 20 -7.31 -9.51 -3.64
C SER A 20 -6.16 -8.51 -3.51
N VAL A 21 -6.39 -7.36 -2.88
CA VAL A 21 -5.36 -6.33 -2.66
C VAL A 21 -4.28 -6.83 -1.71
N ALA A 22 -4.64 -7.46 -0.59
CA ALA A 22 -3.65 -8.05 0.32
C ALA A 22 -2.89 -9.20 -0.36
N ARG A 23 -3.57 -10.03 -1.15
CA ARG A 23 -2.93 -11.17 -1.83
C ARG A 23 -1.88 -10.75 -2.84
N ILE A 24 -2.14 -9.75 -3.70
CA ILE A 24 -1.13 -9.31 -4.67
C ILE A 24 0.08 -8.67 -3.96
N HIS A 25 -0.15 -7.90 -2.90
CA HIS A 25 0.93 -7.29 -2.13
C HIS A 25 1.66 -8.28 -1.21
N ALA A 26 1.04 -9.41 -0.84
CA ALA A 26 1.71 -10.50 -0.14
C ALA A 26 2.83 -11.11 -0.97
N ALA A 27 2.75 -11.06 -2.31
CA ALA A 27 3.89 -11.45 -3.15
C ALA A 27 5.10 -10.53 -2.93
N LEU A 28 4.88 -9.24 -2.70
CA LEU A 28 5.97 -8.32 -2.32
C LEU A 28 6.48 -8.64 -0.91
N ALA A 29 5.58 -8.74 0.07
CA ALA A 29 5.91 -9.08 1.46
C ALA A 29 6.74 -10.37 1.57
N CYS A 30 6.43 -11.37 0.74
CA CYS A 30 7.10 -12.66 0.69
C CYS A 30 8.23 -12.72 -0.36
N SER A 31 8.96 -11.61 -0.55
CA SER A 31 10.19 -11.56 -1.36
C SER A 31 10.00 -11.98 -2.83
N GLY A 32 8.84 -11.66 -3.39
CA GLY A 32 8.48 -11.89 -4.78
C GLY A 32 7.85 -13.26 -5.06
N THR A 33 7.56 -14.06 -4.02
CA THR A 33 6.98 -15.41 -4.16
C THR A 33 5.71 -15.54 -3.33
N LEU A 34 4.65 -16.10 -3.92
CA LEU A 34 3.40 -16.40 -3.21
C LEU A 34 2.87 -17.76 -3.66
N ASP A 35 2.45 -18.60 -2.72
CA ASP A 35 1.90 -19.93 -2.98
C ASP A 35 2.79 -20.80 -3.91
N GLY A 36 4.12 -20.70 -3.74
CA GLY A 36 5.09 -21.43 -4.56
C GLY A 36 5.37 -20.82 -5.93
N VAL A 37 4.68 -19.74 -6.32
CA VAL A 37 4.87 -19.04 -7.60
C VAL A 37 5.75 -17.81 -7.40
N ARG A 38 6.86 -17.74 -8.13
CA ARG A 38 7.73 -16.55 -8.17
C ARG A 38 7.24 -15.56 -9.21
N LEU A 39 6.81 -14.38 -8.75
CA LEU A 39 6.39 -13.26 -9.59
C LEU A 39 7.52 -12.23 -9.80
N MET A 40 8.43 -12.12 -8.84
CA MET A 40 9.55 -11.17 -8.87
C MET A 40 10.79 -11.75 -8.17
N SER A 41 11.98 -11.24 -8.51
CA SER A 41 13.17 -11.50 -7.70
C SER A 41 13.10 -10.71 -6.39
N GLU A 42 13.74 -11.22 -5.34
CA GLU A 42 13.84 -10.51 -4.07
C GLU A 42 14.56 -9.16 -4.24
N ALA A 43 15.61 -9.12 -5.06
CA ALA A 43 16.28 -7.88 -5.45
C ALA A 43 15.31 -6.90 -6.10
N GLY A 44 14.43 -7.37 -7.00
CA GLY A 44 13.40 -6.55 -7.64
C GLY A 44 12.38 -5.98 -6.64
N VAL A 45 11.94 -6.80 -5.68
CA VAL A 45 11.05 -6.33 -4.60
C VAL A 45 11.71 -5.23 -3.78
N ARG A 46 12.99 -5.39 -3.41
CA ARG A 46 13.71 -4.38 -2.62
C ARG A 46 13.81 -3.02 -3.32
N ARG A 47 13.75 -2.99 -4.65
CA ARG A 47 13.72 -1.72 -5.41
C ARG A 47 12.49 -0.87 -5.11
N ALA A 48 11.37 -1.46 -4.66
CA ALA A 48 10.19 -0.70 -4.27
C ALA A 48 10.47 0.29 -3.12
N LEU A 49 11.46 -0.02 -2.29
CA LEU A 49 11.93 0.82 -1.17
C LEU A 49 13.10 1.75 -1.53
N GLU A 50 13.60 1.70 -2.77
CA GLU A 50 14.62 2.66 -3.22
C GLU A 50 14.01 4.05 -3.28
N GLU A 51 14.45 4.94 -2.39
CA GLU A 51 14.00 6.33 -2.36
C GLU A 51 14.21 7.00 -3.73
N GLN A 52 13.12 7.54 -4.26
CA GLN A 52 13.11 8.39 -5.44
C GLN A 52 13.03 9.87 -5.05
N THR A 53 12.25 10.19 -4.01
CA THR A 53 12.07 11.55 -3.50
C THR A 53 11.79 11.54 -1.99
N ASP A 54 12.25 12.58 -1.29
CA ASP A 54 11.87 12.90 0.09
C ASP A 54 11.65 14.41 0.23
N GLY A 55 10.44 14.81 0.61
CA GLY A 55 10.12 16.22 0.78
C GLY A 55 8.64 16.47 1.00
N ILE A 56 8.23 17.73 0.95
CA ILE A 56 6.83 18.12 0.95
C ILE A 56 6.27 17.90 -0.46
N ASP A 57 5.28 17.02 -0.58
CA ASP A 57 4.54 16.81 -1.82
C ASP A 57 3.75 18.08 -2.16
N GLN A 58 3.92 18.59 -3.39
CA GLN A 58 3.35 19.88 -3.80
C GLN A 58 1.84 19.81 -4.13
N VAL A 59 1.24 18.62 -4.12
CA VAL A 59 -0.18 18.39 -4.39
C VAL A 59 -0.90 17.97 -3.10
N LEU A 60 -0.34 16.97 -2.40
CA LEU A 60 -0.89 16.44 -1.15
C LEU A 60 -0.55 17.33 0.05
N MET A 61 0.44 18.21 -0.07
CA MET A 61 0.85 19.18 0.96
C MET A 61 1.27 18.53 2.30
N VAL A 62 1.69 17.27 2.25
CA VAL A 62 2.27 16.51 3.35
C VAL A 62 3.70 16.15 3.04
N ARG A 63 4.52 15.86 4.06
CA ARG A 63 5.78 15.18 3.79
C ARG A 63 5.47 13.82 3.17
N LEU A 64 6.16 13.43 2.11
CA LEU A 64 6.07 12.13 1.46
C LEU A 64 7.49 11.69 1.08
N ARG A 65 7.92 10.55 1.62
CA ARG A 65 9.07 9.81 1.12
C ARG A 65 8.57 8.69 0.24
N HIS A 66 9.01 8.69 -1.01
CA HIS A 66 8.41 7.89 -2.08
C HIS A 66 9.47 7.03 -2.76
N GLY A 67 9.14 5.76 -2.95
CA GLY A 67 9.91 4.83 -3.77
C GLY A 67 9.30 4.61 -5.14
N LEU A 68 9.48 3.40 -5.67
CA LEU A 68 8.87 3.00 -6.93
C LEU A 68 7.39 2.65 -6.72
N GLY A 69 6.53 3.68 -6.68
CA GLY A 69 5.08 3.56 -6.63
C GLY A 69 4.47 3.41 -5.23
N PHE A 70 5.29 3.46 -4.17
CA PHE A 70 4.84 3.36 -2.78
C PHE A 70 5.42 4.48 -1.92
N GLY A 71 4.67 4.89 -0.90
CA GLY A 71 5.18 5.73 0.18
C GLY A 71 5.78 4.89 1.31
N PHE A 72 6.73 5.45 2.06
CA PHE A 72 7.28 4.82 3.27
C PHE A 72 7.90 5.84 4.23
N GLN A 73 8.17 5.41 5.46
CA GLN A 73 8.77 6.18 6.56
C GLN A 73 8.11 7.53 6.81
N LEU A 74 6.79 7.57 6.63
CA LEU A 74 5.96 8.68 7.03
C LEU A 74 5.52 8.51 8.47
N GLY A 75 6.17 9.28 9.35
CA GLY A 75 5.87 9.35 10.76
C GLY A 75 4.36 9.30 11.03
N GLU A 76 4.00 8.41 11.95
CA GLU A 76 2.66 8.15 12.48
C GLU A 76 1.59 7.67 11.48
N THR A 77 1.74 7.76 10.16
CA THR A 77 0.59 7.61 9.26
C THR A 77 0.37 6.19 8.74
N PHE A 78 1.37 5.46 8.21
CA PHE A 78 1.15 4.06 7.77
C PHE A 78 2.36 3.12 7.86
N THR A 79 3.57 3.66 7.94
CA THR A 79 4.83 2.91 8.02
C THR A 79 5.72 3.55 9.08
N THR A 80 6.22 2.77 10.02
CA THR A 80 7.06 3.24 11.13
C THR A 80 8.47 2.69 11.07
N GLU A 81 8.66 1.54 10.43
CA GLU A 81 9.94 0.84 10.37
C GLU A 81 10.55 0.85 8.95
N PRO A 82 11.88 0.71 8.83
CA PRO A 82 12.51 0.29 7.57
C PRO A 82 11.85 -0.99 7.04
N GLY A 83 11.79 -1.18 5.72
CA GLY A 83 11.18 -2.38 5.14
C GLY A 83 9.65 -2.32 4.98
N GLN A 84 8.99 -1.29 5.53
CA GLN A 84 7.56 -1.06 5.36
C GLN A 84 7.26 -0.09 4.23
N MET A 85 6.22 -0.38 3.44
CA MET A 85 5.72 0.48 2.38
C MET A 85 4.20 0.46 2.34
N PHE A 86 3.60 1.51 1.79
CA PHE A 86 2.15 1.62 1.71
C PHE A 86 1.69 2.44 0.51
N TRP A 87 0.40 2.30 0.21
CA TRP A 87 -0.34 3.32 -0.52
C TRP A 87 -1.77 3.40 -0.02
N GLY A 88 -2.30 4.62 0.02
CA GLY A 88 -3.68 4.89 0.37
C GLY A 88 -4.45 5.44 -0.83
N GLY A 89 -5.71 5.04 -0.94
CA GLY A 89 -6.63 5.52 -1.98
C GLY A 89 -7.60 6.56 -1.44
N TRP A 90 -8.03 7.46 -2.33
CA TRP A 90 -9.02 8.47 -2.00
C TRP A 90 -10.29 7.81 -1.43
N GLY A 91 -10.79 8.39 -0.34
CA GLY A 91 -11.94 7.87 0.39
C GLY A 91 -11.56 6.99 1.57
N GLY A 92 -10.32 6.47 1.62
CA GLY A 92 -9.77 5.80 2.80
C GLY A 92 -9.23 4.36 2.62
N SER A 93 -9.21 3.79 1.40
CA SER A 93 -8.67 2.45 1.20
C SER A 93 -7.16 2.42 1.48
N LEU A 94 -6.62 1.29 1.93
CA LEU A 94 -5.22 1.16 2.32
C LEU A 94 -4.64 -0.17 1.83
N ALA A 95 -3.41 -0.14 1.34
CA ALA A 95 -2.52 -1.30 1.26
C ALA A 95 -1.24 -0.99 2.05
N ALA A 96 -0.93 -1.83 3.04
CA ALA A 96 0.30 -1.75 3.83
C ALA A 96 1.06 -3.07 3.69
N ILE A 97 2.37 -2.95 3.50
CA ILE A 97 3.26 -4.07 3.21
C ILE A 97 4.47 -3.97 4.14
N ASP A 98 4.80 -5.07 4.77
CA ASP A 98 5.96 -5.20 5.66
C ASP A 98 6.79 -6.39 5.19
N LEU A 99 7.99 -6.10 4.66
CA LEU A 99 8.88 -7.13 4.12
C LEU A 99 9.51 -7.99 5.22
N ASP A 100 9.74 -7.40 6.40
CA ASP A 100 10.42 -8.08 7.51
C ASP A 100 9.46 -9.01 8.25
N ALA A 101 8.23 -8.54 8.50
CA ALA A 101 7.15 -9.35 9.06
C ALA A 101 6.51 -10.30 8.04
N ARG A 102 6.89 -10.21 6.75
CA ARG A 102 6.28 -10.95 5.62
C ARG A 102 4.75 -10.81 5.61
N LEU A 103 4.30 -9.58 5.86
CA LEU A 103 2.90 -9.25 6.09
C LEU A 103 2.37 -8.30 5.01
N SER A 104 1.15 -8.57 4.56
CA SER A 104 0.36 -7.63 3.76
C SER A 104 -1.01 -7.43 4.39
N ILE A 105 -1.37 -6.17 4.58
CA ILE A 105 -2.65 -5.73 5.13
C ILE A 105 -3.35 -4.88 4.08
N ALA A 106 -4.64 -5.11 3.87
CA ALA A 106 -5.46 -4.26 3.03
C ALA A 106 -6.79 -3.94 3.69
N TYR A 107 -7.21 -2.68 3.58
CA TYR A 107 -8.55 -2.21 3.93
C TYR A 107 -9.21 -1.63 2.68
N VAL A 108 -10.40 -2.13 2.37
CA VAL A 108 -11.17 -1.75 1.18
C VAL A 108 -12.65 -1.65 1.59
N MET A 109 -13.29 -0.56 1.16
CA MET A 109 -14.65 -0.19 1.55
C MET A 109 -15.36 0.55 0.41
N ASN A 110 -16.67 0.74 0.53
CA ASN A 110 -17.50 1.48 -0.41
C ASN A 110 -18.06 2.80 0.17
N ARG A 111 -17.89 3.04 1.48
CA ARG A 111 -18.25 4.29 2.14
C ARG A 111 -17.01 5.16 2.30
N MET A 112 -16.85 6.11 1.38
CA MET A 112 -15.75 7.07 1.37
C MET A 112 -15.85 8.06 2.54
N ASP A 113 -14.70 8.48 3.04
CA ASP A 113 -14.51 9.67 3.86
C ASP A 113 -13.73 10.74 3.06
N VAL A 114 -13.41 11.88 3.67
CA VAL A 114 -12.70 13.01 3.01
C VAL A 114 -11.17 12.88 3.02
N ASP A 115 -10.63 11.68 3.27
CA ASP A 115 -9.19 11.41 3.31
C ASP A 115 -8.60 11.04 1.94
N LEU A 116 -7.40 11.57 1.64
CA LEU A 116 -6.72 11.40 0.36
C LEU A 116 -5.79 10.19 0.28
N MET A 117 -5.24 9.73 1.42
CA MET A 117 -4.15 8.74 1.48
C MET A 117 -4.47 7.58 2.42
N GLY A 118 -5.71 7.13 2.45
CA GLY A 118 -6.16 6.19 3.48
C GLY A 118 -6.66 6.91 4.72
N ASP A 119 -7.39 6.19 5.57
CA ASP A 119 -8.06 6.78 6.74
C ASP A 119 -7.77 6.05 8.05
N MET A 120 -8.33 6.58 9.15
CA MET A 120 -8.19 6.00 10.48
C MET A 120 -8.82 4.61 10.64
N ARG A 121 -9.79 4.23 9.81
CA ARG A 121 -10.41 2.90 9.84
C ARG A 121 -9.41 1.86 9.33
N GLY A 122 -8.78 2.14 8.17
CA GLY A 122 -7.71 1.32 7.63
C GLY A 122 -6.49 1.27 8.55
N ARG A 123 -6.09 2.42 9.10
CA ARG A 123 -4.97 2.51 10.06
C ARG A 123 -5.19 1.66 11.31
N ARG A 124 -6.34 1.78 11.96
CA ARG A 124 -6.66 1.01 13.18
C ARG A 124 -6.62 -0.50 12.95
N ILE A 125 -7.07 -0.96 11.78
CA ILE A 125 -6.97 -2.37 11.41
C ILE A 125 -5.50 -2.77 11.25
N ALA A 126 -4.71 -1.96 10.55
CA ALA A 126 -3.29 -2.26 10.34
C ALA A 126 -2.51 -2.31 11.66
N ASP A 127 -2.77 -1.38 12.57
CA ASP A 127 -2.16 -1.38 13.91
C ASP A 127 -2.60 -2.60 14.72
N ALA A 128 -3.91 -2.93 14.72
CA ALA A 128 -4.41 -4.10 15.44
C ALA A 128 -3.75 -5.39 14.95
N VAL A 129 -3.60 -5.58 13.62
CA VAL A 129 -2.92 -6.76 13.07
C VAL A 129 -1.45 -6.82 13.53
N ARG A 130 -0.74 -5.69 13.53
CA ARG A 130 0.67 -5.63 13.98
C ARG A 130 0.84 -5.99 15.45
N THR A 131 -0.16 -5.76 16.31
CA THR A 131 -0.11 -6.20 17.71
C THR A 131 -0.26 -7.71 17.92
N CYS A 132 -0.57 -8.46 16.87
CA CYS A 132 -0.75 -9.93 16.93
C CYS A 132 0.47 -10.72 16.42
N LEU A 133 1.57 -10.04 16.08
CA LEU A 133 2.83 -10.64 15.63
C LEU A 133 3.80 -10.80 16.80
#